data_AF-A0A259LPU1-F1
#
_entry.id   AF-A0A259LPU1-F1
#
_cell.length_a   1.000
_cell.length_b   1.000
_cell.length_c   1.000
_cell.angle_alpha   90.00
_cell.angle_beta   90.00
_cell.angle_gamma   90.00
#
_symmetry.space_group_name_H-M   'P 1'
#
loop_
_entity.id
_entity.type
_entity.pdbx_description
1 polymer ?
#
loop_
_entity_poly.entity_id
_entity_poly.type
_entity_poly.pdbx_seq_one_letter_code
_entity_poly.pdbx_strand_id
1 'polypeptide(L)'
;MQPLFVYGTLRHLPLLERVVGHPVATDGIVPAGLSDHQAHWAAGQAFPLLVAKPGAQAEGLLLRGLTAQDMARLDFYEGGFGFHLARVTVQTDGGRVEAQVWYPDAGLWEPAAAFDLPLWQARWGTINVAAAAEMMDHFGQRDAAEIARLYPMIHARAASRVAAERAGVPTDAALPDSGMRRTDVALQELARPYADFFAVEEHHLRFRRFDGTQSPVVKRAVFMASDAAILLPYDPVRDAVLVIEQFRAGPWARGDLAPWPLEPVAGRVDPGETPEDAAHREAAEEAGLVLHRLEKVSGNYPSPGSTSEFFHIFVGLCDLPDRLMGLGGVASEDEDIRSHILPWARFQDLLDRDLLTVGPLILAGHWLARHRARLRAAP
;
A
#
# COMPACT_ATOMS: atom_id res chain seq x y z
N MET A 1 9.20 25.50 -25.14
CA MET A 1 9.59 24.07 -25.12
C MET A 1 8.79 23.31 -26.15
N GLN A 2 9.28 22.14 -26.57
CA GLN A 2 8.49 21.25 -27.44
C GLN A 2 7.23 20.79 -26.69
N PRO A 3 6.08 20.62 -27.36
CA PRO A 3 4.90 20.00 -26.77
C PRO A 3 5.20 18.59 -26.27
N LEU A 4 4.49 18.17 -25.23
CA LEU A 4 4.61 16.84 -24.65
C LEU A 4 3.31 16.06 -24.90
N PHE A 5 3.41 14.90 -25.52
CA PHE A 5 2.32 13.94 -25.61
C PHE A 5 2.38 13.01 -24.40
N VAL A 6 1.32 13.01 -23.59
CA VAL A 6 1.14 12.05 -22.50
C VAL A 6 0.05 11.05 -22.84
N TYR A 7 0.27 9.80 -22.49
CA TYR A 7 -0.69 8.70 -22.61
C TYR A 7 -0.86 8.05 -21.23
N GLY A 8 -1.73 7.05 -21.13
CA GLY A 8 -1.79 6.25 -19.91
C GLY A 8 -2.20 7.05 -18.66
N THR A 9 -1.45 6.90 -17.57
CA THR A 9 -1.75 7.45 -16.24
C THR A 9 -1.67 8.96 -16.19
N LEU A 10 -0.71 9.59 -16.88
CA LEU A 10 -0.57 11.05 -16.91
C LEU A 10 -1.72 11.76 -17.67
N ARG A 11 -2.63 11.02 -18.30
CA ARG A 11 -3.92 11.55 -18.77
C ARG A 11 -4.86 11.89 -17.60
N HIS A 12 -4.61 11.37 -16.40
CA HIS A 12 -5.36 11.68 -15.21
C HIS A 12 -4.87 13.00 -14.61
N LEU A 13 -5.63 14.07 -14.82
CA LEU A 13 -5.26 15.43 -14.44
C LEU A 13 -4.81 15.58 -12.96
N PRO A 14 -5.50 14.98 -11.96
CA PRO A 14 -5.03 15.05 -10.57
C PRO A 14 -3.63 14.45 -10.34
N LEU A 15 -3.26 13.42 -11.10
CA LEU A 15 -1.92 12.85 -11.04
C LEU A 15 -0.92 13.78 -11.72
N LEU A 16 -1.23 14.26 -12.92
CA LEU A 16 -0.37 15.19 -13.65
C LEU A 16 -0.07 16.45 -12.82
N GLU A 17 -1.10 17.09 -12.26
CA GLU A 17 -0.98 18.28 -11.41
C GLU A 17 -0.17 18.00 -10.14
N ARG A 18 -0.31 16.80 -9.56
CA ARG A 18 0.52 16.38 -8.43
C ARG A 18 1.99 16.30 -8.82
N VAL A 19 2.29 15.71 -9.97
CA VAL A 19 3.66 15.57 -10.47
C VAL A 19 4.25 16.93 -10.81
N VAL A 20 3.59 17.78 -11.59
CA VAL A 20 4.11 19.11 -11.93
C VAL A 20 4.08 20.10 -10.76
N GLY A 21 3.26 19.86 -9.74
CA GLY A 21 3.23 20.64 -8.49
C GLY A 21 2.36 21.90 -8.55
N HIS A 22 1.58 22.08 -9.61
CA HIS A 22 0.63 23.17 -9.77
C HIS A 22 -0.53 22.74 -10.69
N PRO A 23 -1.67 23.46 -10.67
CA PRO A 23 -2.74 23.24 -11.63
C PRO A 23 -2.25 23.41 -13.07
N VAL A 24 -2.67 22.53 -13.98
CA VAL A 24 -2.31 22.62 -15.41
C VAL A 24 -3.45 23.33 -16.14
N ALA A 25 -3.11 24.40 -16.88
CA ALA A 25 -4.10 25.19 -17.59
C ALA A 25 -4.78 24.35 -18.70
N THR A 26 -6.11 24.28 -18.68
CA THR A 26 -6.88 23.38 -19.54
C THR A 26 -6.85 23.78 -21.02
N ASP A 27 -6.60 25.05 -21.32
CA ASP A 27 -6.37 25.58 -22.66
C ASP A 27 -5.06 25.06 -23.29
N GLY A 28 -4.12 24.62 -22.46
CA GLY A 28 -2.87 23.98 -22.88
C GLY A 28 -2.98 22.47 -23.16
N ILE A 29 -4.14 21.85 -22.91
CA ILE A 29 -4.35 20.40 -23.01
C ILE A 29 -5.25 20.10 -24.22
N VAL A 30 -4.71 19.42 -25.23
CA VAL A 30 -5.44 19.08 -26.47
C VAL A 30 -5.48 17.56 -26.64
N PRO A 31 -6.65 16.94 -26.92
CA PRO A 31 -6.70 15.53 -27.29
C PRO A 31 -5.79 15.23 -28.48
N ALA A 32 -5.04 14.13 -28.39
CA ALA A 32 -4.10 13.74 -29.43
C ALA A 32 -4.03 12.21 -29.56
N GLY A 33 -3.69 11.75 -30.75
CA GLY A 33 -3.47 10.34 -31.06
C GLY A 33 -2.09 10.10 -31.63
N LEU A 34 -1.40 9.05 -31.17
CA LEU A 34 -0.17 8.56 -31.77
C LEU A 34 -0.46 7.31 -32.60
N SER A 35 -0.30 7.41 -33.92
CA SER A 35 -0.52 6.30 -34.86
C SER A 35 0.51 5.18 -34.68
N ASP A 36 0.12 3.96 -35.05
CA ASP A 36 0.92 2.74 -34.99
C ASP A 36 1.41 2.38 -33.59
N HIS A 37 0.69 2.85 -32.57
CA HIS A 37 0.97 2.59 -31.16
C HIS A 37 -0.30 2.26 -30.39
N GLN A 38 -0.16 1.60 -29.25
CA GLN A 38 -1.23 1.38 -28.28
C GLN A 38 -0.66 1.39 -26.87
N ALA A 39 -1.40 1.94 -25.90
CA ALA A 39 -1.07 1.81 -24.49
C ALA A 39 -1.49 0.43 -23.98
N HIS A 40 -0.60 -0.28 -23.29
CA HIS A 40 -0.84 -1.57 -22.65
C HIS A 40 -0.50 -1.50 -21.17
N TRP A 41 -1.13 -2.30 -20.33
CA TRP A 41 -0.68 -2.47 -18.94
C TRP A 41 0.74 -3.03 -18.91
N ALA A 42 1.60 -2.57 -17.99
CA ALA A 42 2.78 -3.34 -17.60
C ALA A 42 2.32 -4.52 -16.72
N ALA A 43 2.79 -5.72 -17.01
CA ALA A 43 2.37 -6.94 -16.32
C ALA A 43 2.66 -6.85 -14.81
N GLY A 44 1.62 -7.05 -13.99
CA GLY A 44 1.72 -6.97 -12.52
C GLY A 44 1.91 -5.55 -11.96
N GLN A 45 1.84 -4.50 -12.78
CA GLN A 45 2.12 -3.12 -12.35
C GLN A 45 0.89 -2.20 -12.46
N ALA A 46 0.93 -1.10 -11.71
CA ALA A 46 -0.12 -0.07 -11.71
C ALA A 46 0.10 1.06 -12.74
N PHE A 47 0.88 0.81 -13.80
CA PHE A 47 1.18 1.77 -14.86
C PHE A 47 1.22 1.11 -16.27
N PRO A 48 1.05 1.89 -17.35
CA PRO A 48 1.08 1.41 -18.72
C PRO A 48 2.42 1.59 -19.42
N LEU A 49 2.56 0.90 -20.54
CA LEU A 49 3.62 0.95 -21.52
C LEU A 49 3.06 1.44 -22.86
N LEU A 50 3.81 2.26 -23.59
CA LEU A 50 3.53 2.57 -24.98
C LEU A 50 4.17 1.51 -25.88
N VAL A 51 3.35 0.77 -26.61
CA VAL A 51 3.78 -0.36 -27.44
C VAL A 51 3.55 -0.02 -28.91
N ALA A 52 4.55 -0.29 -29.76
CA ALA A 52 4.39 -0.21 -31.20
C ALA A 52 3.41 -1.29 -31.69
N LYS A 53 2.35 -0.88 -32.37
CA LYS A 53 1.30 -1.75 -32.89
C LYS A 53 0.75 -1.16 -34.18
N PRO A 54 1.25 -1.61 -35.35
CA PRO A 54 0.82 -1.09 -36.65
C PRO A 54 -0.70 -1.12 -36.82
N GLY A 55 -1.27 -0.02 -37.32
CA GLY A 55 -2.72 0.15 -37.51
C GLY A 55 -3.52 0.48 -36.25
N ALA A 56 -2.90 0.50 -35.06
CA ALA A 56 -3.52 1.00 -33.84
C ALA A 56 -3.26 2.51 -33.64
N GLN A 57 -3.94 3.10 -32.67
CA GLN A 57 -3.70 4.48 -32.24
C GLN A 57 -3.71 4.57 -30.71
N ALA A 58 -2.64 5.12 -30.14
CA ALA A 58 -2.58 5.40 -28.71
C ALA A 58 -3.26 6.75 -28.44
N GLU A 59 -4.31 6.72 -27.64
CA GLU A 59 -5.00 7.92 -27.19
C GLU A 59 -4.22 8.62 -26.07
N GLY A 60 -4.10 9.94 -26.16
CA GLY A 60 -3.43 10.75 -25.16
C GLY A 60 -3.82 12.22 -25.20
N LEU A 61 -3.02 13.03 -24.52
CA LEU A 61 -3.16 14.47 -24.43
C LEU A 61 -1.86 15.11 -24.87
N LEU A 62 -1.95 16.14 -25.70
CA LEU A 62 -0.86 17.02 -26.05
C LEU A 62 -0.87 18.21 -25.09
N LEU A 63 0.16 18.28 -24.25
CA LEU A 63 0.40 19.34 -23.29
C LEU A 63 1.29 20.42 -23.92
N ARG A 64 0.85 21.67 -23.84
CA ARG A 64 1.57 22.86 -24.30
C ARG A 64 1.82 23.81 -23.14
N GLY A 65 2.87 24.61 -23.25
CA GLY A 65 3.18 25.64 -22.24
C GLY A 65 3.90 25.12 -20.99
N LEU A 66 4.33 23.85 -20.98
CA LEU A 66 5.15 23.31 -19.89
C LEU A 66 6.48 24.05 -19.78
N THR A 67 6.86 24.36 -18.54
CA THR A 67 8.13 24.99 -18.19
C THR A 67 9.26 23.97 -18.10
N ALA A 68 10.51 24.45 -17.97
CA ALA A 68 11.65 23.57 -17.71
C ALA A 68 11.50 22.81 -16.40
N GLN A 69 10.88 23.45 -15.40
CA GLN A 69 10.66 22.86 -14.10
C GLN A 69 9.62 21.74 -14.16
N ASP A 70 8.54 21.93 -14.93
CA ASP A 70 7.49 20.92 -15.13
C ASP A 70 8.10 19.68 -15.78
N MET A 71 8.91 19.89 -16.82
CA MET A 71 9.62 18.80 -17.51
C MET A 71 10.58 18.07 -16.57
N ALA A 72 11.37 18.79 -15.76
CA ALA A 72 12.28 18.16 -14.81
C ALA A 72 11.54 17.32 -13.75
N ARG A 73 10.37 17.77 -13.30
CA ARG A 73 9.53 17.05 -12.34
C ARG A 73 8.91 15.79 -12.96
N LEU A 74 8.45 15.88 -14.21
CA LEU A 74 7.96 14.72 -14.95
C LEU A 74 9.07 13.72 -15.26
N ASP A 75 10.26 14.19 -15.65
CA ASP A 75 11.44 13.35 -15.87
C ASP A 75 11.85 12.61 -14.59
N PHE A 76 11.77 13.27 -13.43
CA PHE A 76 12.02 12.61 -12.16
C PHE A 76 10.97 11.53 -11.82
N TYR A 77 9.70 11.80 -12.12
CA TYR A 77 8.61 10.85 -11.87
C TYR A 77 8.66 9.62 -12.81
N GLU A 78 8.92 9.82 -14.11
CA GLU A 78 8.97 8.77 -15.12
C GLU A 78 10.32 8.06 -15.19
N GLY A 79 11.42 8.81 -15.04
CA GLY A 79 12.79 8.34 -15.32
C GLY A 79 13.29 7.24 -14.37
N GLY A 80 12.68 7.09 -13.19
CA GLY A 80 12.99 6.01 -12.26
C GLY A 80 12.56 4.63 -12.77
N PHE A 81 11.60 4.56 -13.70
CA PHE A 81 10.99 3.32 -14.17
C PHE A 81 11.53 2.86 -15.55
N GLY A 82 12.66 3.42 -15.98
CA GLY A 82 13.27 3.10 -17.27
C GLY A 82 12.43 3.59 -18.44
N PHE A 83 12.05 4.86 -18.40
CA PHE A 83 11.42 5.55 -19.52
C PHE A 83 12.38 6.64 -20.04
N HIS A 84 12.45 6.79 -21.36
CA HIS A 84 13.23 7.84 -22.02
C HIS A 84 12.34 8.73 -22.90
N LEU A 85 12.70 10.00 -23.02
CA LEU A 85 12.02 10.92 -23.91
C LEU A 85 12.39 10.63 -25.37
N ALA A 86 11.39 10.34 -26.20
CA ALA A 86 11.52 10.23 -27.65
C ALA A 86 10.69 11.28 -28.38
N ARG A 87 11.09 11.63 -29.60
CA ARG A 87 10.31 12.50 -30.47
C ARG A 87 9.29 11.70 -31.25
N VAL A 88 8.07 12.22 -31.34
CA VAL A 88 6.96 11.63 -32.08
C VAL A 88 6.19 12.70 -32.85
N THR A 89 5.39 12.25 -33.82
CA THR A 89 4.40 13.08 -34.48
C THR A 89 3.02 12.58 -34.11
N VAL A 90 2.23 13.41 -33.44
CA VAL A 90 0.86 13.08 -33.02
C VAL A 90 -0.15 13.78 -33.90
N GLN A 91 -1.32 13.16 -34.05
CA GLN A 91 -2.48 13.73 -34.72
C GLN A 91 -3.36 14.45 -33.70
N THR A 92 -3.73 15.70 -34.00
CA THR A 92 -4.74 16.47 -33.27
C THR A 92 -5.84 16.90 -34.24
N ASP A 93 -6.94 17.48 -33.75
CA ASP A 93 -7.98 18.08 -34.59
C ASP A 93 -7.42 19.22 -35.47
N GLY A 94 -6.38 19.91 -34.98
CA GLY A 94 -5.67 20.97 -35.69
C GLY A 94 -4.57 20.49 -36.66
N GLY A 95 -4.41 19.18 -36.85
CA GLY A 95 -3.39 18.58 -37.71
C GLY A 95 -2.26 17.88 -36.95
N ARG A 96 -1.20 17.54 -37.69
CA ARG A 96 -0.03 16.82 -37.16
C ARG A 96 0.89 17.77 -36.41
N VAL A 97 1.35 17.35 -35.23
CA VAL A 97 2.21 18.15 -34.36
C VAL A 97 3.39 17.31 -33.90
N GLU A 98 4.60 17.87 -33.98
CA GLU A 98 5.78 17.27 -33.35
C GLU A 98 5.71 17.45 -31.83
N ALA A 99 5.95 16.37 -31.11
CA ALA A 99 5.92 16.31 -29.66
C ALA A 99 7.01 15.39 -29.12
N GLN A 100 7.20 15.43 -27.80
CA GLN A 100 7.97 14.42 -27.07
C GLN A 100 7.03 13.48 -26.32
N VAL A 101 7.49 12.29 -25.95
CA VAL A 101 6.74 11.32 -25.14
C VAL A 101 7.73 10.41 -24.40
N TRP A 102 7.39 9.98 -23.19
CA TRP A 102 8.15 8.94 -22.48
C TRP A 102 7.84 7.55 -23.03
N TYR A 103 8.86 6.92 -23.61
CA TYR A 103 8.81 5.53 -24.06
C TYR A 103 9.48 4.63 -23.04
N PRO A 104 8.91 3.44 -22.77
CA PRO A 104 9.59 2.45 -21.95
C PRO A 104 10.85 1.93 -22.64
N ASP A 105 11.89 1.69 -21.86
CA ASP A 105 13.11 1.04 -22.31
C ASP A 105 12.82 -0.41 -22.74
N ALA A 106 13.42 -0.82 -23.85
CA ALA A 106 13.13 -2.11 -24.48
C ALA A 106 13.50 -3.28 -23.55
N GLY A 107 12.54 -4.19 -23.34
CA GLY A 107 12.75 -5.43 -22.59
C GLY A 107 12.71 -5.26 -21.07
N LEU A 108 12.50 -4.06 -20.53
CA LEU A 108 12.41 -3.84 -19.09
C LEU A 108 11.06 -4.30 -18.51
N TRP A 109 9.97 -4.07 -19.25
CA TRP A 109 8.62 -4.37 -18.81
C TRP A 109 7.90 -5.25 -19.83
N GLU A 110 7.15 -6.24 -19.33
CA GLU A 110 6.31 -7.09 -20.17
C GLU A 110 4.93 -6.43 -20.40
N PRO A 111 4.49 -6.21 -21.65
CA PRO A 111 3.17 -5.68 -21.92
C PRO A 111 2.09 -6.75 -21.71
N ALA A 112 1.00 -6.36 -21.07
CA ALA A 112 -0.19 -7.18 -20.84
C ALA A 112 -1.37 -6.68 -21.70
N ALA A 113 -2.60 -6.74 -21.16
CA ALA A 113 -3.80 -6.30 -21.88
C ALA A 113 -3.73 -4.81 -22.28
N ALA A 114 -4.57 -4.39 -23.23
CA ALA A 114 -4.71 -2.98 -23.59
C ALA A 114 -5.08 -2.14 -22.36
N PHE A 115 -4.49 -0.96 -22.24
CA PHE A 115 -4.71 -0.09 -21.09
C PHE A 115 -6.10 0.54 -21.12
N ASP A 116 -6.78 0.50 -19.98
CA ASP A 116 -8.10 1.09 -19.77
C ASP A 116 -7.98 2.17 -18.69
N LEU A 117 -8.07 3.44 -19.12
CA LEU A 117 -7.92 4.58 -18.23
C LEU A 117 -9.05 4.67 -17.19
N PRO A 118 -10.36 4.56 -17.54
CA PRO A 118 -11.44 4.46 -16.55
C PRO A 118 -11.22 3.37 -15.49
N LEU A 119 -10.82 2.16 -15.90
CA LEU A 119 -10.52 1.08 -14.97
C LEU A 119 -9.35 1.43 -14.05
N TRP A 120 -8.28 2.00 -14.62
CA TRP A 120 -7.14 2.48 -13.84
C TRP A 120 -7.54 3.57 -12.84
N GLN A 121 -8.38 4.53 -13.25
CA GLN A 121 -8.83 5.62 -12.37
C GLN A 121 -9.62 5.08 -11.18
N ALA A 122 -10.52 4.11 -11.41
CA ALA A 122 -11.31 3.49 -10.37
C ALA A 122 -10.46 2.71 -9.34
N ARG A 123 -9.45 1.98 -9.82
CA ARG A 123 -8.62 1.11 -8.97
C ARG A 123 -7.42 1.82 -8.35
N TRP A 124 -6.68 2.59 -9.16
CA TRP A 124 -5.35 3.10 -8.85
C TRP A 124 -5.27 4.63 -8.76
N GLY A 125 -6.21 5.37 -9.35
CA GLY A 125 -6.12 6.82 -9.49
C GLY A 125 -5.76 7.56 -8.20
N THR A 126 -6.56 7.38 -7.14
CA THR A 126 -6.32 8.03 -5.84
C THR A 126 -5.02 7.54 -5.17
N ILE A 127 -4.72 6.25 -5.28
CA ILE A 127 -3.51 5.65 -4.69
C ILE A 127 -2.27 6.23 -5.35
N ASN A 128 -2.22 6.28 -6.68
CA ASN A 128 -1.09 6.80 -7.43
C ASN A 128 -0.93 8.32 -7.24
N VAL A 129 -2.00 9.08 -7.05
CA VAL A 129 -1.91 10.51 -6.67
C VAL A 129 -1.27 10.66 -5.28
N ALA A 130 -1.65 9.83 -4.31
CA ALA A 130 -1.06 9.84 -2.98
C ALA A 130 0.41 9.39 -3.00
N ALA A 131 0.75 8.35 -3.76
CA ALA A 131 2.13 7.88 -3.94
C ALA A 131 2.99 8.93 -4.64
N ALA A 132 2.48 9.59 -5.68
CA ALA A 132 3.17 10.67 -6.37
C ALA A 132 3.47 11.85 -5.44
N ALA A 133 2.63 12.13 -4.44
CA ALA A 133 2.94 13.16 -3.44
C ALA A 133 4.23 12.83 -2.67
N GLU A 134 4.34 11.61 -2.15
CA GLU A 134 5.54 11.18 -1.43
C GLU A 134 6.77 11.11 -2.36
N MET A 135 6.62 10.58 -3.57
CA MET A 135 7.71 10.57 -4.56
C MET A 135 8.22 12.01 -4.81
N MET A 136 7.31 12.94 -5.06
CA MET A 136 7.66 14.32 -5.39
C MET A 136 8.20 15.12 -4.20
N ASP A 137 7.98 14.68 -2.95
CA ASP A 137 8.67 15.26 -1.79
C ASP A 137 10.19 15.06 -1.87
N HIS A 138 10.65 14.02 -2.58
CA HIS A 138 12.07 13.72 -2.78
C HIS A 138 12.68 14.40 -4.02
N PHE A 139 11.88 15.11 -4.82
CA PHE A 139 12.37 15.81 -6.01
C PHE A 139 13.45 16.82 -5.65
N GLY A 140 14.62 16.71 -6.30
CA GLY A 140 15.78 17.54 -6.04
C GLY A 140 16.58 17.17 -4.78
N GLN A 141 16.17 16.13 -4.06
CA GLN A 141 16.86 15.62 -2.85
C GLN A 141 17.48 14.23 -3.06
N ARG A 142 16.84 13.40 -3.88
CA ARG A 142 17.27 12.04 -4.23
C ARG A 142 17.23 11.83 -5.74
N ASP A 143 17.89 10.79 -6.23
CA ASP A 143 17.82 10.43 -7.63
C ASP A 143 16.53 9.64 -7.96
N ALA A 144 16.09 9.67 -9.22
CA ALA A 144 14.85 9.02 -9.63
C ALA A 144 14.90 7.49 -9.49
N ALA A 145 16.08 6.88 -9.66
CA ALA A 145 16.25 5.43 -9.56
C ALA A 145 16.19 4.96 -8.09
N GLU A 146 16.67 5.77 -7.14
CA GLU A 146 16.47 5.60 -5.71
C GLU A 146 14.99 5.59 -5.37
N ILE A 147 14.23 6.58 -5.85
CA ILE A 147 12.78 6.64 -5.58
C ILE A 147 12.03 5.48 -6.22
N ALA A 148 12.41 5.03 -7.42
CA ALA A 148 11.83 3.85 -8.02
C ALA A 148 12.07 2.58 -7.19
N ARG A 149 13.24 2.43 -6.55
CA ARG A 149 13.49 1.31 -5.60
C ARG A 149 12.59 1.38 -4.37
N LEU A 150 12.24 2.57 -3.91
CA LEU A 150 11.35 2.78 -2.77
C LEU A 150 9.86 2.71 -3.13
N TYR A 151 9.54 2.77 -4.43
CA TYR A 151 8.17 2.87 -4.93
C TYR A 151 7.23 1.79 -4.38
N PRO A 152 7.59 0.50 -4.27
CA PRO A 152 6.69 -0.50 -3.71
C PRO A 152 6.18 -0.11 -2.31
N MET A 153 7.07 0.37 -1.45
CA MET A 153 6.71 0.79 -0.09
C MET A 153 5.97 2.13 -0.06
N ILE A 154 6.31 3.07 -0.95
CA ILE A 154 5.55 4.31 -1.12
C ILE A 154 4.11 3.99 -1.56
N HIS A 155 3.94 3.06 -2.49
CA HIS A 155 2.64 2.66 -3.02
C HIS A 155 1.81 1.92 -1.98
N ALA A 156 2.42 1.05 -1.18
CA ALA A 156 1.79 0.40 -0.03
C ALA A 156 1.28 1.42 1.00
N ARG A 157 2.11 2.37 1.44
CA ARG A 157 1.69 3.45 2.36
C ARG A 157 0.57 4.32 1.78
N ALA A 158 0.66 4.64 0.49
CA ALA A 158 -0.38 5.39 -0.21
C ALA A 158 -1.73 4.63 -0.23
N ALA A 159 -1.70 3.32 -0.49
CA ALA A 159 -2.88 2.48 -0.46
C ALA A 159 -3.53 2.45 0.92
N SER A 160 -2.72 2.29 1.98
CA SER A 160 -3.17 2.32 3.38
C SER A 160 -3.83 3.65 3.75
N ARG A 161 -3.22 4.77 3.34
CA ARG A 161 -3.83 6.09 3.54
C ARG A 161 -5.19 6.21 2.85
N VAL A 162 -5.29 5.77 1.60
CA VAL A 162 -6.55 5.80 0.84
C VAL A 162 -7.60 4.87 1.46
N ALA A 163 -7.19 3.71 1.98
CA ALA A 163 -8.07 2.79 2.70
C ALA A 163 -8.63 3.44 3.97
N ALA A 164 -7.80 4.13 4.76
CA ALA A 164 -8.23 4.87 5.94
C ALA A 164 -9.22 6.00 5.60
N GLU A 165 -8.97 6.74 4.51
CA GLU A 165 -9.89 7.78 4.02
C GLU A 165 -11.25 7.20 3.59
N ARG A 166 -11.26 6.01 2.97
CA ARG A 166 -12.49 5.31 2.56
C ARG A 166 -13.25 4.66 3.71
N ALA A 167 -12.55 4.17 4.74
CA ALA A 167 -13.16 3.53 5.91
C ALA A 167 -14.07 4.48 6.70
N GLY A 168 -13.79 5.78 6.66
CA GLY A 168 -14.60 6.81 7.30
C GLY A 168 -14.54 6.77 8.83
N VAL A 169 -15.53 7.41 9.47
CA VAL A 169 -15.66 7.46 10.93
C VAL A 169 -16.77 6.50 11.36
N PRO A 170 -16.54 5.58 12.32
CA PRO A 170 -17.61 4.76 12.87
C PRO A 170 -18.74 5.63 13.44
N THR A 171 -19.98 5.37 13.00
CA THR A 171 -21.17 6.08 13.44
C THR A 171 -22.02 5.18 14.33
N ASP A 172 -21.73 5.13 15.62
CA ASP A 172 -22.57 4.46 16.61
C ASP A 172 -22.92 5.44 17.73
N ALA A 173 -24.20 5.54 18.07
CA ALA A 173 -24.70 6.47 19.09
C ALA A 173 -24.15 6.17 20.50
N ALA A 174 -23.67 4.94 20.73
CA ALA A 174 -23.04 4.55 21.99
C ALA A 174 -21.56 4.97 22.09
N LEU A 175 -20.92 5.37 20.98
CA LEU A 175 -19.53 5.80 20.97
C LEU A 175 -19.42 7.27 21.42
N PRO A 176 -18.59 7.58 22.43
CA PRO A 176 -18.25 8.96 22.75
C PRO A 176 -17.46 9.60 21.59
N ASP A 177 -18.13 10.38 20.74
CA ASP A 177 -17.53 11.13 19.64
C ASP A 177 -17.34 12.60 20.04
N SER A 178 -16.12 13.11 19.91
CA SER A 178 -15.82 14.53 20.15
C SER A 178 -16.35 15.44 19.05
N GLY A 179 -16.75 14.88 17.89
CA GLY A 179 -17.11 15.60 16.68
C GLY A 179 -15.91 16.16 15.92
N MET A 180 -14.69 16.06 16.46
CA MET A 180 -13.47 16.52 15.81
C MET A 180 -13.08 15.58 14.66
N ARG A 181 -12.55 16.14 13.59
CA ARG A 181 -12.19 15.44 12.34
C ARG A 181 -10.78 15.81 11.89
N ARG A 182 -10.31 15.14 10.84
CA ARG A 182 -9.00 15.44 10.21
C ARG A 182 -8.87 16.92 9.82
N THR A 183 -9.97 17.57 9.47
CA THR A 183 -10.03 19.01 9.14
C THR A 183 -9.81 19.93 10.33
N ASP A 184 -9.92 19.44 11.58
CA ASP A 184 -9.59 20.21 12.79
C ASP A 184 -8.07 20.18 13.12
N VAL A 185 -7.26 19.55 12.25
CA VAL A 185 -5.81 19.49 12.34
C VAL A 185 -5.19 20.25 11.17
N ALA A 186 -4.35 21.23 11.46
CA ALA A 186 -3.61 22.00 10.49
C ALA A 186 -2.13 21.59 10.52
N LEU A 187 -1.63 21.05 9.40
CA LEU A 187 -0.22 20.79 9.17
C LEU A 187 0.48 22.10 8.80
N GLN A 188 1.55 22.45 9.51
CA GLN A 188 2.40 23.60 9.21
C GLN A 188 3.63 23.20 8.42
N GLU A 189 4.25 22.08 8.80
CA GLU A 189 5.47 21.59 8.18
C GLU A 189 5.49 20.06 8.26
N LEU A 190 6.04 19.43 7.23
CA LEU A 190 6.32 18.01 7.17
C LEU A 190 7.80 17.84 6.82
N ALA A 191 8.52 17.11 7.66
CA ALA A 191 9.86 16.62 7.32
C ALA A 191 9.86 15.10 7.30
N ARG A 192 10.70 14.50 6.44
CA ARG A 192 10.88 13.04 6.35
C ARG A 192 12.34 12.70 6.61
N PRO A 193 12.82 12.73 7.87
CA PRO A 193 14.23 12.53 8.20
C PRO A 193 14.77 11.14 7.85
N TYR A 194 13.88 10.15 7.69
CA TYR A 194 14.23 8.80 7.26
C TYR A 194 13.21 8.28 6.24
N ALA A 195 13.70 7.70 5.16
CA ALA A 195 12.91 7.04 4.14
C ALA A 195 13.78 5.99 3.44
N ASP A 196 13.42 4.73 3.60
CA ASP A 196 13.95 3.55 2.92
C ASP A 196 12.79 2.53 2.83
N PHE A 197 12.98 1.26 3.22
CA PHE A 197 11.89 0.31 3.38
C PHE A 197 10.73 0.90 4.22
N PHE A 198 11.05 1.43 5.41
CA PHE A 198 10.13 2.25 6.20
C PHE A 198 10.41 3.74 6.03
N ALA A 199 9.47 4.58 6.48
CA ALA A 199 9.71 6.01 6.58
C ALA A 199 9.38 6.53 7.99
N VAL A 200 10.01 7.64 8.38
CA VAL A 200 9.64 8.40 9.57
C VAL A 200 9.28 9.80 9.11
N GLU A 201 8.08 10.25 9.48
CA GLU A 201 7.59 11.60 9.23
C GLU A 201 7.58 12.40 10.53
N GLU A 202 8.06 13.64 10.46
CA GLU A 202 7.94 14.62 11.53
C GLU A 202 6.92 15.69 11.12
N HIS A 203 5.79 15.71 11.82
CA HIS A 203 4.71 16.65 11.57
C HIS A 203 4.76 17.79 12.59
N HIS A 204 4.86 19.02 12.10
CA HIS A 204 4.59 20.22 12.90
C HIS A 204 3.13 20.62 12.67
N LEU A 205 2.29 20.42 13.67
CA LEU A 205 0.85 20.56 13.53
C LEU A 205 0.20 21.33 14.66
N ARG A 206 -0.97 21.88 14.37
CA ARG A 206 -1.91 22.43 15.35
C ARG A 206 -3.21 21.65 15.27
N PHE A 207 -3.88 21.48 16.40
CA PHE A 207 -5.19 20.83 16.45
C PHE A 207 -6.12 21.55 17.42
N ARG A 208 -7.42 21.43 17.17
CA ARG A 208 -8.47 21.91 18.08
C ARG A 208 -8.44 21.10 19.38
N ARG A 209 -8.43 21.80 20.52
CA ARG A 209 -8.52 21.22 21.87
C ARG A 209 -9.98 21.01 22.27
N PHE A 210 -10.21 20.16 23.28
CA PHE A 210 -11.56 19.85 23.80
C PHE A 210 -12.28 21.05 24.43
N ASP A 211 -11.54 22.08 24.87
CA ASP A 211 -12.10 23.35 25.33
C ASP A 211 -12.47 24.32 24.18
N GLY A 212 -12.29 23.90 22.93
CA GLY A 212 -12.53 24.69 21.72
C GLY A 212 -11.37 25.58 21.30
N THR A 213 -10.32 25.73 22.10
CA THR A 213 -9.14 26.53 21.75
C THR A 213 -8.23 25.79 20.77
N GLN A 214 -7.29 26.51 20.13
CA GLN A 214 -6.26 25.90 19.28
C GLN A 214 -5.03 25.53 20.11
N SER A 215 -4.41 24.38 19.81
CA SER A 215 -3.12 24.03 20.39
C SER A 215 -2.01 25.00 19.92
N PRO A 216 -0.90 25.15 20.67
CA PRO A 216 0.36 25.59 20.07
C PRO A 216 0.79 24.59 18.99
N VAL A 217 1.78 24.97 18.20
CA VAL A 217 2.42 24.03 17.27
C VAL A 217 3.06 22.92 18.10
N VAL A 218 2.75 21.67 17.77
CA VAL A 218 3.39 20.50 18.36
C VAL A 218 4.13 19.72 17.28
N LYS A 219 5.23 19.09 17.68
CA LYS A 219 5.98 18.14 16.86
C LYS A 219 5.54 16.71 17.18
N ARG A 220 5.27 15.91 16.14
CA ARG A 220 4.97 14.48 16.25
C ARG A 220 5.79 13.71 15.23
N ALA A 221 6.63 12.79 15.71
CA ALA A 221 7.31 11.83 14.85
C ALA A 221 6.42 10.58 14.71
N VAL A 222 6.21 10.12 13.48
CA VAL A 222 5.35 8.98 13.15
C VAL A 222 6.15 8.03 12.26
N PHE A 223 6.19 6.77 12.67
CA PHE A 223 6.69 5.67 11.87
C PHE A 223 5.64 5.28 10.83
N MET A 224 5.97 5.48 9.57
CA MET A 224 5.09 5.28 8.44
C MET A 224 5.23 3.87 7.90
N ALA A 225 4.17 3.09 8.05
CA ALA A 225 4.02 1.72 7.60
C ALA A 225 2.72 1.54 6.81
N SER A 226 2.60 0.42 6.10
CA SER A 226 1.36 0.00 5.45
C SER A 226 0.45 -0.76 6.41
N ASP A 227 -0.80 -0.93 6.02
CA ASP A 227 -1.74 -1.85 6.65
C ASP A 227 -1.22 -3.29 6.57
N ALA A 228 -1.60 -4.11 7.55
CA ALA A 228 -1.27 -5.53 7.59
C ALA A 228 -2.53 -6.39 7.83
N ALA A 229 -2.61 -7.52 7.14
CA ALA A 229 -3.56 -8.57 7.40
C ALA A 229 -2.92 -9.59 8.34
N ILE A 230 -3.62 -9.91 9.43
CA ILE A 230 -3.14 -10.80 10.47
C ILE A 230 -4.16 -11.91 10.68
N LEU A 231 -3.69 -13.15 10.71
CA LEU A 231 -4.53 -14.33 10.69
C LEU A 231 -4.09 -15.33 11.75
N LEU A 232 -5.02 -15.72 12.63
CA LEU A 232 -4.87 -16.91 13.46
C LEU A 232 -5.59 -18.09 12.80
N PRO A 233 -4.89 -19.05 12.17
CA PRO A 233 -5.50 -20.27 11.66
C PRO A 233 -6.03 -21.13 12.81
N TYR A 234 -7.25 -21.64 12.66
CA TYR A 234 -7.93 -22.45 13.65
C TYR A 234 -8.64 -23.64 12.98
N ASP A 235 -8.40 -24.83 13.52
CA ASP A 235 -9.08 -26.06 13.14
C ASP A 235 -10.21 -26.36 14.15
N PRO A 236 -11.49 -26.13 13.77
CA PRO A 236 -12.61 -26.37 14.66
C PRO A 236 -12.89 -27.86 14.91
N VAL A 237 -12.37 -28.77 14.08
CA VAL A 237 -12.54 -30.22 14.27
C VAL A 237 -11.52 -30.71 15.29
N ARG A 238 -10.23 -30.49 15.01
CA ARG A 238 -9.09 -30.92 15.83
C ARG A 238 -8.89 -30.10 17.09
N ASP A 239 -9.53 -28.94 17.17
CA ASP A 239 -9.37 -28.01 18.27
C ASP A 239 -7.95 -27.47 18.44
N ALA A 240 -7.38 -26.97 17.35
CA ALA A 240 -5.99 -26.52 17.36
C ALA A 240 -5.83 -25.20 16.63
N VAL A 241 -4.81 -24.45 17.00
CA VAL A 241 -4.37 -23.25 16.28
C VAL A 241 -3.00 -23.50 15.67
N LEU A 242 -2.71 -22.82 14.57
CA LEU A 242 -1.36 -22.72 14.04
C LEU A 242 -0.79 -21.35 14.42
N VAL A 243 0.43 -21.36 14.94
CA VAL A 243 1.23 -20.15 15.18
C VAL A 243 2.59 -20.34 14.50
N ILE A 244 3.22 -19.23 14.13
CA ILE A 244 4.56 -19.23 13.54
C ILE A 244 5.57 -18.61 14.51
N GLU A 245 6.84 -18.95 14.33
CA GLU A 245 7.97 -18.43 15.08
C GLU A 245 9.01 -17.93 14.07
N GLN A 246 9.41 -16.67 14.19
CA GLN A 246 10.37 -16.03 13.29
C GLN A 246 11.13 -14.90 13.97
N PHE A 247 12.30 -14.54 13.42
CA PHE A 247 13.12 -13.46 13.97
C PHE A 247 12.41 -12.12 13.82
N ARG A 248 12.35 -11.34 14.90
CA ARG A 248 11.84 -9.97 14.87
C ARG A 248 12.87 -8.96 15.36
N ALA A 249 13.19 -8.00 14.48
CA ALA A 249 14.14 -6.94 14.75
C ALA A 249 13.72 -6.02 15.91
N GLY A 250 12.42 -5.81 16.12
CA GLY A 250 11.88 -4.99 17.21
C GLY A 250 12.26 -5.51 18.61
N PRO A 251 11.83 -6.74 18.98
CA PRO A 251 12.30 -7.43 20.19
C PRO A 251 13.82 -7.45 20.35
N TRP A 252 14.56 -7.73 19.27
CA TRP A 252 16.04 -7.71 19.30
C TRP A 252 16.59 -6.32 19.65
N ALA A 253 16.13 -5.27 18.98
CA ALA A 253 16.56 -3.90 19.21
C ALA A 253 16.17 -3.39 20.61
N ARG A 254 15.07 -3.90 21.17
CA ARG A 254 14.65 -3.64 22.56
C ARG A 254 15.56 -4.33 23.58
N GLY A 255 16.32 -5.35 23.19
CA GLY A 255 17.23 -6.10 24.05
C GLY A 255 16.66 -7.41 24.59
N ASP A 256 15.65 -7.99 23.92
CA ASP A 256 15.09 -9.28 24.34
C ASP A 256 16.09 -10.43 24.14
N LEU A 257 16.11 -11.34 25.11
CA LEU A 257 16.98 -12.52 25.06
C LEU A 257 16.50 -13.58 24.05
N ALA A 258 15.23 -13.53 23.66
CA ALA A 258 14.62 -14.44 22.70
C ALA A 258 13.77 -13.63 21.69
N PRO A 259 14.38 -13.07 20.63
CA PRO A 259 13.69 -12.25 19.63
C PRO A 259 12.93 -13.08 18.56
N TRP A 260 12.54 -14.30 18.89
CA TRP A 260 11.70 -15.18 18.05
C TRP A 260 10.36 -15.43 18.75
N PRO A 261 9.44 -14.45 18.76
CA PRO A 261 8.15 -14.64 19.41
C PRO A 261 7.26 -15.62 18.62
N LEU A 262 6.27 -16.21 19.30
CA LEU A 262 5.16 -16.88 18.64
C LEU A 262 4.17 -15.83 18.11
N GLU A 263 3.76 -15.97 16.86
CA GLU A 263 2.97 -15.01 16.11
C GLU A 263 1.85 -15.70 15.30
N PRO A 264 0.76 -14.97 14.97
CA PRO A 264 -0.13 -15.36 13.89
C PRO A 264 0.60 -15.28 12.54
N VAL A 265 0.01 -15.91 11.51
CA VAL A 265 0.37 -15.66 10.10
C VAL A 265 0.04 -14.19 9.80
N ALA A 266 0.92 -13.46 9.13
CA ALA A 266 0.70 -12.04 8.90
C ALA A 266 1.55 -11.49 7.77
N GLY A 267 0.96 -10.58 6.98
CA GLY A 267 1.72 -9.81 6.01
C GLY A 267 1.01 -8.54 5.59
N ARG A 268 1.66 -7.78 4.70
CA ARG A 268 1.18 -6.46 4.28
C ARG A 268 -0.06 -6.62 3.40
N VAL A 269 -0.97 -5.66 3.48
CA VAL A 269 -2.04 -5.53 2.49
C VAL A 269 -1.46 -4.82 1.27
N ASP A 270 -1.38 -5.54 0.15
CA ASP A 270 -0.78 -4.97 -1.05
C ASP A 270 -1.70 -3.89 -1.68
N PRO A 271 -1.12 -2.93 -2.43
CA PRO A 271 -1.90 -1.94 -3.13
C PRO A 271 -3.00 -2.56 -4.01
N GLY A 272 -4.25 -2.14 -3.78
CA GLY A 272 -5.40 -2.63 -4.55
C GLY A 272 -5.88 -4.04 -4.18
N GLU A 273 -5.34 -4.63 -3.10
CA GLU A 273 -5.79 -5.85 -2.44
C GLU A 273 -6.75 -5.50 -1.28
N THR A 274 -7.69 -6.38 -0.93
CA THR A 274 -8.46 -6.25 0.31
C THR A 274 -7.73 -6.94 1.47
N PRO A 275 -7.94 -6.54 2.74
CA PRO A 275 -7.32 -7.23 3.86
C PRO A 275 -7.69 -8.73 3.94
N GLU A 276 -8.88 -9.10 3.47
CA GLU A 276 -9.30 -10.49 3.36
C GLU A 276 -8.52 -11.26 2.28
N ASP A 277 -8.30 -10.66 1.10
CA ASP A 277 -7.49 -11.26 0.04
C ASP A 277 -6.04 -11.46 0.51
N ALA A 278 -5.48 -10.45 1.19
CA ALA A 278 -4.16 -10.53 1.80
C ALA A 278 -4.07 -11.68 2.81
N ALA A 279 -5.05 -11.82 3.71
CA ALA A 279 -5.08 -12.91 4.67
C ALA A 279 -5.11 -14.30 3.99
N HIS A 280 -5.83 -14.44 2.87
CA HIS A 280 -5.84 -15.68 2.09
C HIS A 280 -4.51 -15.96 1.38
N ARG A 281 -3.87 -14.92 0.83
CA ARG A 281 -2.56 -15.01 0.17
C ARG A 281 -1.48 -15.43 1.18
N GLU A 282 -1.38 -14.71 2.31
CA GLU A 282 -0.38 -14.98 3.36
C GLU A 282 -0.59 -16.37 3.98
N ALA A 283 -1.84 -16.81 4.17
CA ALA A 283 -2.12 -18.18 4.64
C ALA A 283 -1.53 -19.25 3.70
N ALA A 284 -1.62 -19.02 2.38
CA ALA A 284 -1.08 -19.94 1.39
C ALA A 284 0.46 -19.85 1.30
N GLU A 285 1.02 -18.65 1.33
CA GLU A 285 2.46 -18.38 1.18
C GLU A 285 3.26 -18.80 2.43
N GLU A 286 2.88 -18.36 3.63
CA GLU A 286 3.65 -18.60 4.86
C GLU A 286 3.41 -19.98 5.46
N ALA A 287 2.18 -20.50 5.36
CA ALA A 287 1.74 -21.69 6.09
C ALA A 287 1.17 -22.82 5.21
N GLY A 288 1.09 -22.63 3.89
CA GLY A 288 0.55 -23.64 2.97
C GLY A 288 -0.93 -23.98 3.22
N LEU A 289 -1.69 -23.02 3.75
CA LEU A 289 -3.07 -23.19 4.19
C LEU A 289 -4.07 -22.75 3.13
N VAL A 290 -5.21 -23.44 3.08
CA VAL A 290 -6.41 -23.00 2.37
C VAL A 290 -7.50 -22.78 3.39
N LEU A 291 -7.96 -21.54 3.53
CA LEU A 291 -9.00 -21.18 4.47
C LEU A 291 -10.38 -21.47 3.88
N HIS A 292 -11.26 -22.09 4.66
CA HIS A 292 -12.65 -22.33 4.31
C HIS A 292 -13.54 -21.13 4.65
N ARG A 293 -13.17 -20.40 5.70
CA ARG A 293 -13.94 -19.26 6.20
C ARG A 293 -13.02 -18.31 6.96
N LEU A 294 -13.28 -17.02 6.81
CA LEU A 294 -12.58 -15.96 7.51
C LEU A 294 -13.55 -15.24 8.48
N GLU A 295 -13.12 -15.04 9.72
CA GLU A 295 -13.88 -14.36 10.76
C GLU A 295 -13.13 -13.11 11.20
N LYS A 296 -13.72 -11.93 11.01
CA LYS A 296 -13.11 -10.67 11.42
C LYS A 296 -13.06 -10.57 12.95
N VAL A 297 -11.87 -10.37 13.48
CA VAL A 297 -11.60 -10.17 14.91
C VAL A 297 -11.65 -8.68 15.24
N SER A 298 -10.80 -7.88 14.58
CA SER A 298 -10.63 -6.46 14.90
C SER A 298 -9.93 -5.70 13.78
N GLY A 299 -10.22 -4.40 13.67
CA GLY A 299 -9.38 -3.42 12.98
C GLY A 299 -8.79 -2.46 14.03
N ASN A 300 -7.46 -2.35 14.14
CA ASN A 300 -6.85 -1.53 15.21
C ASN A 300 -5.45 -1.01 14.87
N TYR A 301 -5.04 0.04 15.59
CA TYR A 301 -3.68 0.55 15.59
C TYR A 301 -2.87 -0.14 16.70
N PRO A 302 -1.68 -0.70 16.41
CA PRO A 302 -0.82 -1.27 17.45
C PRO A 302 -0.29 -0.23 18.44
N SER A 303 0.04 0.97 17.94
CA SER A 303 0.53 2.09 18.77
C SER A 303 0.14 3.44 18.15
N PRO A 304 -1.11 3.90 18.36
CA PRO A 304 -1.65 5.08 17.67
C PRO A 304 -0.92 6.40 17.99
N GLY A 305 -0.03 6.40 18.98
CA GLY A 305 0.79 7.56 19.33
C GLY A 305 2.00 7.77 18.41
N SER A 306 2.44 6.74 17.67
CA SER A 306 3.74 6.77 16.97
C SER A 306 3.81 5.98 15.67
N THR A 307 2.80 5.23 15.26
CA THR A 307 2.81 4.53 13.96
C THR A 307 1.52 4.71 13.18
N SER A 308 1.63 4.75 11.84
CA SER A 308 0.50 4.71 10.92
C SER A 308 0.02 3.30 10.60
N GLU A 309 0.71 2.26 11.04
CA GLU A 309 0.35 0.86 10.78
C GLU A 309 -1.06 0.57 11.29
N PHE A 310 -1.86 -0.14 10.49
CA PHE A 310 -3.20 -0.57 10.86
C PHE A 310 -3.36 -2.06 10.63
N PHE A 311 -3.81 -2.77 11.66
CA PHE A 311 -4.00 -4.21 11.64
C PHE A 311 -5.44 -4.56 11.30
N HIS A 312 -5.60 -5.47 10.34
CA HIS A 312 -6.84 -6.19 10.06
C HIS A 312 -6.68 -7.63 10.55
N ILE A 313 -7.28 -7.95 11.69
CA ILE A 313 -7.07 -9.22 12.38
C ILE A 313 -8.24 -10.16 12.11
N PHE A 314 -7.92 -11.42 11.82
CA PHE A 314 -8.86 -12.48 11.47
C PHE A 314 -8.55 -13.79 12.21
N VAL A 315 -9.58 -14.62 12.33
CA VAL A 315 -9.45 -16.07 12.56
C VAL A 315 -9.85 -16.78 11.28
N GLY A 316 -8.98 -17.68 10.78
CA GLY A 316 -9.23 -18.45 9.56
C GLY A 316 -9.54 -19.90 9.89
N LEU A 317 -10.73 -20.36 9.51
CA LEU A 317 -11.09 -21.77 9.67
C LEU A 317 -10.44 -22.59 8.56
N CYS A 318 -9.69 -23.63 8.94
CA CYS A 318 -8.97 -24.51 8.02
C CYS A 318 -8.66 -25.86 8.66
N ASP A 319 -8.30 -26.83 7.82
CA ASP A 319 -7.70 -28.08 8.30
C ASP A 319 -6.22 -27.85 8.68
N LEU A 320 -5.81 -28.32 9.86
CA LEU A 320 -4.43 -28.21 10.33
C LEU A 320 -3.77 -29.60 10.43
N PRO A 321 -3.41 -30.28 9.32
CA PRO A 321 -2.75 -31.58 9.36
C PRO A 321 -1.30 -31.49 9.87
N ASP A 322 -0.81 -32.54 10.54
CA ASP A 322 0.50 -32.53 11.23
C ASP A 322 1.69 -32.25 10.31
N ARG A 323 1.54 -32.51 9.00
CA ARG A 323 2.54 -32.22 7.97
C ARG A 323 2.87 -30.73 7.82
N LEU A 324 2.02 -29.83 8.35
CA LEU A 324 2.26 -28.39 8.33
C LEU A 324 3.22 -27.93 9.43
N MET A 325 3.55 -28.77 10.40
CA MET A 325 4.61 -28.46 11.36
C MET A 325 5.97 -28.57 10.69
N GLY A 326 6.84 -27.60 10.92
CA GLY A 326 8.18 -27.60 10.33
C GLY A 326 8.63 -26.22 9.91
N LEU A 327 9.58 -26.18 8.97
CA LEU A 327 10.10 -24.95 8.38
C LEU A 327 9.20 -24.52 7.21
N GLY A 328 8.91 -23.23 7.15
CA GLY A 328 8.15 -22.54 6.10
C GLY A 328 8.80 -21.20 5.74
N GLY A 329 8.04 -20.33 5.09
CA GLY A 329 8.50 -19.03 4.62
C GLY A 329 8.81 -18.99 3.12
N VAL A 330 8.90 -17.78 2.57
CA VAL A 330 9.14 -17.55 1.15
C VAL A 330 10.64 -17.45 0.89
N ALA A 331 11.18 -18.36 0.07
CA ALA A 331 12.63 -18.43 -0.18
C ALA A 331 13.24 -17.15 -0.77
N SER A 332 12.43 -16.27 -1.37
CA SER A 332 12.87 -14.98 -1.91
C SER A 332 12.84 -13.82 -0.91
N GLU A 333 12.31 -14.02 0.30
CA GLU A 333 12.12 -12.95 1.29
C GLU A 333 13.08 -13.04 2.48
N ASP A 334 14.10 -13.90 2.40
CA ASP A 334 15.07 -14.16 3.48
C ASP A 334 14.40 -14.52 4.82
N GLU A 335 13.22 -15.13 4.77
CA GLU A 335 12.43 -15.52 5.94
C GLU A 335 12.78 -16.93 6.43
N ASP A 336 13.03 -17.06 7.73
CA ASP A 336 13.20 -18.34 8.44
C ASP A 336 12.04 -18.53 9.42
N ILE A 337 10.96 -19.15 8.93
CA ILE A 337 9.71 -19.32 9.66
C ILE A 337 9.57 -20.77 10.13
N ARG A 338 9.17 -20.95 11.38
CA ARG A 338 8.81 -22.26 11.94
C ARG A 338 7.35 -22.30 12.36
N SER A 339 6.58 -23.23 11.80
CA SER A 339 5.17 -23.41 12.14
C SER A 339 4.97 -24.41 13.29
N HIS A 340 4.07 -24.07 14.21
CA HIS A 340 3.70 -24.86 15.37
C HIS A 340 2.18 -25.05 15.41
N ILE A 341 1.72 -26.30 15.52
CA ILE A 341 0.31 -26.59 15.77
C ILE A 341 0.13 -26.84 17.27
N LEU A 342 -0.68 -26.02 17.92
CA LEU A 342 -0.95 -26.10 19.34
C LEU A 342 -2.41 -26.54 19.57
N PRO A 343 -2.66 -27.62 20.35
CA PRO A 343 -3.99 -27.87 20.87
C PRO A 343 -4.51 -26.65 21.62
N TRP A 344 -5.80 -26.33 21.48
CA TRP A 344 -6.41 -25.15 22.08
C TRP A 344 -6.14 -25.05 23.58
N ALA A 345 -6.25 -26.15 24.32
CA ALA A 345 -5.99 -26.18 25.76
C ALA A 345 -4.56 -25.71 26.11
N ARG A 346 -3.57 -26.04 25.26
CA ARG A 346 -2.18 -25.60 25.44
C ARG A 346 -2.02 -24.12 25.09
N PHE A 347 -2.59 -23.69 23.97
CA PHE A 347 -2.55 -22.28 23.57
C PHE A 347 -3.24 -21.38 24.61
N GLN A 348 -4.38 -21.81 25.15
CA GLN A 348 -5.09 -21.14 26.22
C GLN A 348 -4.25 -21.07 27.51
N ASP A 349 -3.56 -22.14 27.91
CA ASP A 349 -2.63 -22.10 29.06
C ASP A 349 -1.51 -21.06 28.86
N LEU A 350 -0.97 -20.93 27.64
CA LEU A 350 0.04 -19.93 27.33
C LEU A 350 -0.51 -18.50 27.41
N LEU A 351 -1.74 -18.27 26.92
CA LEU A 351 -2.44 -16.98 27.03
C LEU A 351 -2.71 -16.62 28.50
N ASP A 352 -3.32 -17.52 29.26
CA ASP A 352 -3.78 -17.27 30.63
C ASP A 352 -2.59 -17.06 31.60
N ARG A 353 -1.41 -17.57 31.24
CA ARG A 353 -0.17 -17.41 32.00
C ARG A 353 0.72 -16.26 31.53
N ASP A 354 0.25 -15.45 30.59
CA ASP A 354 0.98 -14.29 30.05
C ASP A 354 2.35 -14.66 29.45
N LEU A 355 2.39 -15.76 28.68
CA LEU A 355 3.62 -16.26 28.04
C LEU A 355 3.72 -15.91 26.54
N LEU A 356 2.75 -15.17 26.01
CA LEU A 356 2.72 -14.68 24.64
C LEU A 356 2.90 -13.17 24.67
N THR A 357 3.71 -12.62 23.78
CA THR A 357 4.09 -11.19 23.81
C THR A 357 3.57 -10.40 22.62
N VAL A 358 2.99 -11.06 21.62
CA VAL A 358 2.53 -10.44 20.38
C VAL A 358 1.06 -10.06 20.53
N GLY A 359 0.79 -8.75 20.60
CA GLY A 359 -0.55 -8.20 20.82
C GLY A 359 -1.64 -8.77 19.91
N PRO A 360 -1.44 -8.83 18.58
CA PRO A 360 -2.42 -9.44 17.67
C PRO A 360 -2.72 -10.91 17.97
N LEU A 361 -1.72 -11.71 18.36
CA LEU A 361 -1.92 -13.11 18.76
C LEU A 361 -2.83 -13.20 19.99
N ILE A 362 -2.54 -12.38 21.00
CA ILE A 362 -3.27 -12.35 22.27
C ILE A 362 -4.72 -11.92 22.03
N LEU A 363 -4.92 -10.87 21.22
CA LEU A 363 -6.26 -10.37 20.88
C LEU A 363 -7.07 -11.41 20.10
N ALA A 364 -6.49 -12.02 19.07
CA ALA A 364 -7.14 -13.08 18.31
C ALA A 364 -7.44 -14.30 19.19
N GLY A 365 -6.54 -14.65 20.11
CA GLY A 365 -6.71 -15.74 21.06
C GLY A 365 -7.86 -15.50 22.03
N HIS A 366 -7.95 -14.32 22.66
CA HIS A 366 -9.08 -13.98 23.53
C HIS A 366 -10.40 -13.88 22.78
N TRP A 367 -10.39 -13.34 21.56
CA TRP A 367 -11.58 -13.36 20.70
C TRP A 367 -12.00 -14.80 20.41
N LEU A 368 -11.07 -15.66 20.01
CA LEU A 368 -11.35 -17.06 19.72
C LEU A 368 -11.90 -17.74 20.98
N ALA A 369 -11.33 -17.55 22.16
CA ALA A 369 -11.85 -18.11 23.41
C ALA A 369 -13.34 -17.80 23.62
N ARG A 370 -13.78 -16.58 23.29
CA ARG A 370 -15.18 -16.14 23.41
C ARG A 370 -16.10 -16.72 22.33
N HIS A 371 -15.58 -16.96 21.12
CA HIS A 371 -16.38 -17.38 19.96
C HIS A 371 -16.23 -18.87 19.61
N ARG A 372 -15.27 -19.57 20.22
CA ARG A 372 -14.87 -20.94 19.88
C ARG A 372 -16.03 -21.93 19.89
N ALA A 373 -16.92 -21.84 20.88
CA ALA A 373 -18.08 -22.73 20.97
C ALA A 373 -18.98 -22.65 19.71
N ARG A 374 -19.22 -21.44 19.16
CA ARG A 374 -20.02 -21.26 17.94
C ARG A 374 -19.31 -21.81 16.72
N LEU A 375 -18.00 -21.60 16.63
CA LEU A 375 -17.20 -22.02 15.48
C LEU A 375 -17.08 -23.54 15.41
N ARG A 376 -17.02 -24.22 16.56
CA ARG A 376 -17.02 -25.69 16.62
C ARG A 376 -18.39 -26.32 16.32
N ALA A 377 -19.47 -25.59 16.55
CA ALA A 377 -20.83 -26.07 16.28
C ALA A 377 -21.20 -26.02 14.79
N ALA A 378 -20.50 -25.21 14.00
CA ALA A 378 -20.64 -25.07 12.55
C ALA A 378 -19.24 -24.97 11.92
N PRO A 379 -18.48 -26.08 11.91
CA PRO A 379 -17.08 -26.11 11.50
C PRO A 379 -16.90 -25.76 10.01
#